data_AF-A0A1I5CD68-F1
#
_entry.id   AF-A0A1I5CD68-F1
#
_cell.length_a   1.000
_cell.length_b   1.000
_cell.length_c   1.000
_cell.angle_alpha   90.00
_cell.angle_beta   90.00
_cell.angle_gamma   90.00
#
_symmetry.space_group_name_H-M   'P 1'
#
loop_
_entity.id
_entity.type
_entity.pdbx_description
1 polymer ?
#
loop_
_entity_poly.entity_id
_entity_poly.type
_entity_poly.pdbx_seq_one_letter_code
_entity_poly.pdbx_strand_id
1 'polypeptide(L)'
;MSQPQNPVQMHPQESAPAGWTEPPAPEPHPSATQRTRATIIWAVVGTMLIGAAFAAIGALNRDVYGAGAFVGNYLSALQRKDAASALQIPGVELEESDLTEAGLPEGSSNALLRNAALPELTNLALVDDLDQGDGIHAVTWSFESNDAYGESTFLVQRAGTRFPLIPTWSFAESPLAVVNLAVEHATVFSANGFGLDARSLTGVAVPSFHNIVNVQVFTPGAYVFESTSDLLTSDKESVLVDEPSRVHEAAVKAAPTDEFVTAAQKAVNAQLDACTEQKVLQPTGCPFGIVVDDRISGDPQWSFEEYPEVTVEAGPESWVIPTTRGDAHLAVDVQSLYDGSITPYDADVPFSMAGNLYILSDGTVAATLAEDGDA
;
A
#
# COMPACT_ATOMS: atom_id res chain seq x y z
N MET A 1 46.26 95.33 -45.65
CA MET A 1 44.92 95.01 -46.20
C MET A 1 43.91 95.21 -45.06
N SER A 2 43.71 96.43 -44.59
CA SER A 2 43.02 97.59 -45.20
C SER A 2 41.52 97.59 -44.90
N GLN A 3 41.19 98.32 -43.82
CA GLN A 3 40.04 99.24 -43.67
C GLN A 3 39.75 100.10 -44.93
N PRO A 4 38.74 100.99 -44.98
CA PRO A 4 37.44 101.11 -44.25
C PRO A 4 36.27 101.55 -45.20
N GLN A 5 35.08 101.83 -44.64
CA GLN A 5 34.16 102.99 -44.88
C GLN A 5 32.72 102.58 -44.46
N ASN A 6 32.15 103.03 -43.33
CA ASN A 6 31.62 104.37 -42.93
C ASN A 6 30.30 104.76 -43.66
N PRO A 7 29.45 105.65 -43.12
CA PRO A 7 28.18 105.29 -42.46
C PRO A 7 26.99 106.11 -43.01
N VAL A 8 25.76 105.88 -42.52
CA VAL A 8 24.73 106.94 -42.50
C VAL A 8 23.97 106.88 -41.17
N GLN A 9 24.08 107.97 -40.42
CA GLN A 9 23.23 108.36 -39.30
C GLN A 9 22.27 109.44 -39.81
N MET A 10 20.97 109.32 -39.49
CA MET A 10 20.06 110.46 -39.36
C MET A 10 19.07 110.19 -38.22
N HIS A 11 18.66 111.29 -37.61
CA HIS A 11 18.15 111.48 -36.25
C HIS A 11 16.61 111.31 -36.13
N PRO A 12 16.02 111.44 -34.92
CA PRO A 12 14.81 110.74 -34.48
C PRO A 12 13.51 111.47 -34.81
N GLN A 13 12.40 110.73 -34.80
CA GLN A 13 11.06 111.28 -34.69
C GLN A 13 10.30 110.64 -33.52
N GLU A 14 9.51 111.50 -32.91
CA GLU A 14 8.88 111.44 -31.61
C GLU A 14 7.47 110.84 -31.68
N SER A 15 7.15 109.98 -30.71
CA SER A 15 5.83 109.68 -30.10
C SER A 15 4.57 109.40 -30.95
N ALA A 16 3.97 108.21 -30.77
CA ALA A 16 2.66 107.95 -30.13
C ALA A 16 2.20 106.47 -30.38
N PRO A 17 1.17 105.95 -29.69
CA PRO A 17 1.24 105.15 -28.47
C PRO A 17 1.08 103.63 -28.67
N ALA A 18 1.33 102.90 -27.59
CA ALA A 18 1.25 101.45 -27.48
C ALA A 18 -0.10 100.87 -27.97
N GLY A 19 -0.02 99.99 -28.97
CA GLY A 19 -1.09 99.08 -29.32
C GLY A 19 -1.26 98.05 -28.22
N TRP A 20 -2.48 97.96 -27.69
CA TRP A 20 -2.89 96.99 -26.69
C TRP A 20 -2.75 95.58 -27.27
N THR A 21 -1.86 94.78 -26.69
CA THR A 21 -1.85 93.33 -26.88
C THR A 21 -2.94 92.74 -26.02
N GLU A 22 -3.87 92.04 -26.67
CA GLU A 22 -4.96 91.32 -26.02
C GLU A 22 -4.38 90.26 -25.07
N PRO A 23 -4.77 90.24 -23.78
CA PRO A 23 -4.30 89.22 -22.84
C PRO A 23 -4.74 87.83 -23.31
N PRO A 24 -3.90 86.78 -23.17
CA PRO A 24 -4.37 85.42 -23.39
C PRO A 24 -5.55 85.13 -22.45
N ALA A 25 -6.59 84.49 -22.99
CA ALA A 25 -7.78 84.12 -22.26
C ALA A 25 -7.41 83.34 -20.97
N PRO A 26 -8.03 83.64 -19.82
CA PRO A 26 -7.75 82.91 -18.60
C PRO A 26 -8.11 81.44 -18.79
N GLU A 27 -7.12 80.55 -18.62
CA GLU A 27 -7.39 79.12 -18.51
C GLU A 27 -8.35 78.92 -17.32
N PRO A 28 -9.42 78.12 -17.48
CA PRO A 28 -10.35 77.87 -16.40
C PRO A 28 -9.63 77.08 -15.29
N HIS A 29 -9.17 77.78 -14.26
CA HIS A 29 -8.69 77.14 -13.05
C HIS A 29 -9.90 76.49 -12.36
N PRO A 30 -9.93 75.15 -12.21
CA PRO A 30 -11.04 74.49 -11.55
C PRO A 30 -11.17 75.04 -10.13
N SER A 31 -12.36 75.52 -9.79
CA SER A 31 -12.66 76.08 -8.47
C SER A 31 -12.38 75.03 -7.39
N ALA A 32 -11.98 75.48 -6.20
CA ALA A 32 -11.59 74.61 -5.08
C ALA A 32 -12.66 73.52 -4.77
N THR A 33 -13.93 73.82 -5.02
CA THR A 33 -15.10 72.94 -4.88
C THR A 33 -15.13 71.80 -5.91
N GLN A 34 -14.64 72.02 -7.12
CA GLN A 34 -14.58 71.02 -8.19
C GLN A 34 -13.42 70.04 -7.96
N ARG A 35 -12.29 70.54 -7.42
CA ARG A 35 -11.17 69.70 -7.00
C ARG A 35 -11.52 68.78 -5.83
N THR A 36 -12.29 69.27 -4.84
CA THR A 36 -12.75 68.46 -3.69
C THR A 36 -13.75 67.38 -4.09
N ARG A 37 -14.69 67.67 -5.00
CA ARG A 37 -15.60 66.64 -5.53
C ARG A 37 -14.86 65.55 -6.30
N ALA A 38 -13.89 65.93 -7.14
CA ALA A 38 -13.08 64.96 -7.87
C ALA A 38 -12.24 64.07 -6.94
N THR A 39 -11.66 64.62 -5.87
CA THR A 39 -10.90 63.82 -4.88
C THR A 39 -11.79 62.88 -4.09
N ILE A 40 -13.00 63.30 -3.70
CA ILE A 40 -13.96 62.41 -3.02
C ILE A 40 -14.39 61.27 -3.95
N ILE A 41 -14.69 61.55 -5.21
CA ILE A 41 -15.07 60.51 -6.19
C ILE A 41 -13.91 59.53 -6.38
N TRP A 42 -12.68 60.00 -6.58
CA TRP A 42 -11.51 59.14 -6.71
C TRP A 42 -11.19 58.34 -5.43
N ALA A 43 -11.42 58.93 -4.24
CA ALA A 43 -11.28 58.22 -2.97
C ALA A 43 -12.32 57.10 -2.84
N VAL A 44 -13.60 57.37 -3.15
CA VAL A 44 -14.68 56.38 -3.12
C VAL A 44 -14.43 55.25 -4.13
N VAL A 45 -14.05 55.61 -5.36
CA VAL A 45 -13.69 54.61 -6.40
C VAL A 45 -12.48 53.80 -5.96
N GLY A 46 -11.46 54.44 -5.37
CA GLY A 46 -10.30 53.75 -4.80
C GLY A 46 -10.67 52.77 -3.70
N THR A 47 -11.50 53.18 -2.73
CA THR A 47 -11.97 52.30 -1.64
C THR A 47 -12.83 51.15 -2.18
N MET A 48 -13.69 51.41 -3.17
CA MET A 48 -14.52 50.38 -3.80
C MET A 48 -13.67 49.37 -4.58
N LEU A 49 -12.66 49.81 -5.34
CA LEU A 49 -11.72 48.93 -6.04
C LEU A 49 -10.89 48.10 -5.07
N ILE A 50 -10.43 48.69 -3.96
CA ILE A 50 -9.74 47.97 -2.90
C ILE A 50 -10.66 46.91 -2.28
N GLY A 51 -11.91 47.27 -1.97
CA GLY A 51 -12.91 46.32 -1.45
C GLY A 51 -13.21 45.17 -2.42
N ALA A 52 -13.36 45.46 -3.71
CA ALA A 52 -13.55 44.46 -4.75
C ALA A 52 -12.31 43.56 -4.91
N ALA A 53 -11.11 44.11 -4.83
CA ALA A 53 -9.87 43.34 -4.83
C ALA A 53 -9.78 42.42 -3.59
N PHE A 54 -10.12 42.90 -2.40
CA PHE A 54 -10.18 42.06 -1.19
C PHE A 54 -11.25 40.98 -1.26
N ALA A 55 -12.41 41.27 -1.84
CA ALA A 55 -13.46 40.27 -2.06
C ALA A 55 -13.03 39.21 -3.08
N ALA A 56 -12.41 39.62 -4.19
CA ALA A 56 -11.87 38.71 -5.20
C ALA A 56 -10.72 37.86 -4.64
N ILE A 57 -9.82 38.45 -3.86
CA ILE A 57 -8.76 37.72 -3.14
C ILE A 57 -9.38 36.76 -2.12
N GLY A 58 -10.41 37.17 -1.38
CA GLY A 58 -11.10 36.31 -0.41
C GLY A 58 -11.79 35.11 -1.05
N ALA A 59 -12.41 35.29 -2.23
CA ALA A 59 -13.01 34.21 -3.00
C ALA A 59 -11.95 33.25 -3.56
N LEU A 60 -10.91 33.78 -4.24
CA LEU A 60 -9.78 32.95 -4.70
C LEU A 60 -9.08 32.22 -3.56
N ASN A 61 -8.97 32.85 -2.40
CA ASN A 61 -8.33 32.27 -1.22
C ASN A 61 -9.13 31.10 -0.64
N ARG A 62 -10.45 31.08 -0.81
CA ARG A 62 -11.27 29.91 -0.46
C ARG A 62 -11.09 28.77 -1.47
N ASP A 63 -11.08 29.08 -2.77
CA ASP A 63 -11.02 28.03 -3.80
C ASP A 63 -9.61 27.45 -3.97
N VAL A 64 -8.56 28.25 -3.75
CA VAL A 64 -7.15 27.85 -4.00
C VAL A 64 -6.41 27.53 -2.69
N TYR A 65 -6.78 28.14 -1.58
CA TYR A 65 -6.11 27.99 -0.28
C TYR A 65 -7.08 27.56 0.84
N GLY A 66 -8.28 27.10 0.50
CA GLY A 66 -9.25 26.56 1.46
C GLY A 66 -8.95 25.12 1.90
N ALA A 67 -9.79 24.62 2.81
CA ALA A 67 -9.72 23.26 3.34
C ALA A 67 -9.85 22.21 2.20
N GLY A 68 -10.83 22.39 1.31
CA GLY A 68 -10.97 21.58 0.09
C GLY A 68 -9.72 21.50 -0.78
N ALA A 69 -9.05 22.62 -1.04
CA ALA A 69 -7.83 22.66 -1.84
C ALA A 69 -6.64 21.99 -1.14
N PHE A 70 -6.55 22.10 0.18
CA PHE A 70 -5.54 21.42 0.98
C PHE A 70 -5.66 19.89 0.87
N VAL A 71 -6.87 19.34 1.05
CA VAL A 71 -7.14 17.91 0.85
C VAL A 71 -6.90 17.51 -0.61
N GLY A 72 -7.33 18.34 -1.57
CA GLY A 72 -7.07 18.11 -2.99
C GLY A 72 -5.59 17.98 -3.34
N ASN A 73 -4.69 18.72 -2.67
CA ASN A 73 -3.24 18.59 -2.87
C ASN A 73 -2.72 17.23 -2.41
N TYR A 74 -3.23 16.73 -1.28
CA TYR A 74 -2.94 15.40 -0.78
C TYR A 74 -3.42 14.31 -1.74
N LEU A 75 -4.68 14.36 -2.16
CA LEU A 75 -5.24 13.40 -3.11
C LEU A 75 -4.52 13.44 -4.47
N SER A 76 -4.10 14.63 -4.91
CA SER A 76 -3.30 14.79 -6.12
C SER A 76 -1.92 14.14 -6.00
N ALA A 77 -1.31 14.12 -4.82
CA ALA A 77 -0.05 13.40 -4.59
C ALA A 77 -0.26 11.88 -4.70
N LEU A 78 -1.34 11.36 -4.10
CA LEU A 78 -1.71 9.95 -4.22
C LEU A 78 -2.02 9.55 -5.66
N GLN A 79 -2.79 10.36 -6.40
CA GLN A 79 -3.08 10.13 -7.82
C GLN A 79 -1.81 10.05 -8.68
N ARG A 80 -0.77 10.83 -8.37
CA ARG A 80 0.54 10.75 -9.05
C ARG A 80 1.44 9.63 -8.52
N LYS A 81 0.94 8.79 -7.61
CA LYS A 81 1.68 7.77 -6.85
C LYS A 81 2.93 8.32 -6.16
N ASP A 82 2.82 9.53 -5.59
CA ASP A 82 3.91 10.19 -4.88
C ASP A 82 3.66 10.16 -3.36
N ALA A 83 3.96 9.00 -2.76
CA ALA A 83 3.79 8.77 -1.32
C ALA A 83 4.67 9.71 -0.49
N ALA A 84 5.90 10.00 -0.95
CA ALA A 84 6.82 10.86 -0.23
C ALA A 84 6.28 12.29 -0.10
N SER A 85 5.71 12.84 -1.18
CA SER A 85 5.05 14.15 -1.12
C SER A 85 3.78 14.12 -0.26
N ALA A 86 3.00 13.02 -0.30
CA ALA A 86 1.80 12.87 0.53
C ALA A 86 2.14 12.87 2.03
N LEU A 87 3.19 12.17 2.46
CA LEU A 87 3.62 12.12 3.87
C LEU A 87 4.10 13.48 4.41
N GLN A 88 4.68 14.32 3.56
CA GLN A 88 5.13 15.66 3.95
C GLN A 88 3.98 16.65 4.20
N ILE A 89 2.74 16.28 3.88
CA ILE A 89 1.59 17.15 4.10
C ILE A 89 1.30 17.21 5.61
N PRO A 90 1.13 18.42 6.20
CA PRO A 90 0.95 18.56 7.64
C PRO A 90 -0.20 17.72 8.21
N GLY A 91 0.11 16.87 9.19
CA GLY A 91 -0.84 15.98 9.86
C GLY A 91 -1.08 14.64 9.16
N VAL A 92 -0.33 14.31 8.10
CA VAL A 92 -0.43 12.99 7.45
C VAL A 92 0.35 11.92 8.19
N GLU A 93 1.67 12.09 8.29
CA GLU A 93 2.55 11.10 8.91
C GLU A 93 2.22 10.91 10.40
N LEU A 94 2.11 9.66 10.83
CA LEU A 94 1.96 9.27 12.22
C LEU A 94 3.25 8.61 12.70
N GLU A 95 3.78 9.11 13.80
CA GLU A 95 4.84 8.43 14.53
C GLU A 95 4.24 7.31 15.40
N GLU A 96 5.07 6.38 15.86
CA GLU A 96 4.62 5.23 16.65
C GLU A 96 3.86 5.64 17.92
N SER A 97 4.23 6.77 18.54
CA SER A 97 3.54 7.33 19.70
C SER A 97 2.14 7.87 19.41
N ASP A 98 1.88 8.25 18.17
CA ASP A 98 0.68 9.00 17.78
C ASP A 98 -0.41 8.05 17.26
N LEU A 99 -0.05 6.81 16.89
CA LEU A 99 -0.98 5.76 16.47
C LEU A 99 -2.03 5.48 17.55
N THR A 100 -1.63 5.34 18.81
CA THR A 100 -2.54 5.05 19.93
C THR A 100 -3.51 6.21 20.19
N GLU A 101 -3.04 7.45 20.05
CA GLU A 101 -3.90 8.64 20.18
C GLU A 101 -4.94 8.71 19.05
N ALA A 102 -4.56 8.27 17.85
CA ALA A 102 -5.46 8.10 16.70
C ALA A 102 -6.36 6.85 16.79
N GLY A 103 -6.26 6.04 17.86
CA GLY A 103 -7.04 4.80 18.01
C GLY A 103 -6.61 3.66 17.09
N LEU A 104 -5.41 3.74 16.51
CA LEU A 104 -4.83 2.75 15.62
C LEU A 104 -3.92 1.76 16.38
N PRO A 105 -3.74 0.52 15.90
CA PRO A 105 -2.90 -0.47 16.56
C PRO A 105 -1.43 -0.01 16.68
N GLU A 106 -0.88 -0.14 17.89
CA GLU A 106 0.56 0.05 18.14
C GLU A 106 1.41 -0.89 17.28
N GLY A 107 2.60 -0.44 16.88
CA GLY A 107 3.51 -1.23 16.05
C GLY A 107 3.05 -1.46 14.61
N SER A 108 2.03 -0.73 14.13
CA SER A 108 1.60 -0.79 12.73
C SER A 108 2.73 -0.36 11.79
N SER A 109 3.11 -1.25 10.88
CA SER A 109 4.25 -1.02 9.98
C SER A 109 3.95 0.01 8.90
N ASN A 110 4.87 0.95 8.66
CA ASN A 110 4.80 1.90 7.55
C ASN A 110 5.24 1.31 6.20
N ALA A 111 5.36 -0.02 6.10
CA ALA A 111 5.90 -0.70 4.93
C ALA A 111 5.13 -0.44 3.63
N LEU A 112 3.85 -0.06 3.70
CA LEU A 112 3.03 0.27 2.53
C LEU A 112 2.93 1.77 2.23
N LEU A 113 3.55 2.65 3.03
CA LEU A 113 3.56 4.10 2.80
C LEU A 113 4.59 4.50 1.73
N ARG A 114 4.47 3.93 0.52
CA ARG A 114 5.43 4.12 -0.59
C ARG A 114 4.77 3.97 -1.96
N ASN A 115 5.38 4.59 -2.97
CA ASN A 115 4.86 4.65 -4.34
C ASN A 115 4.47 3.29 -4.93
N ALA A 116 5.26 2.24 -4.67
CA ALA A 116 5.06 0.91 -5.23
C ALA A 116 3.80 0.21 -4.68
N ALA A 117 3.35 0.58 -3.48
CA ALA A 117 2.18 -0.01 -2.83
C ALA A 117 0.90 0.81 -3.06
N LEU A 118 1.01 2.01 -3.66
CA LEU A 118 -0.15 2.87 -3.88
C LEU A 118 -1.08 2.30 -4.96
N PRO A 119 -2.39 2.23 -4.69
CA PRO A 119 -3.36 1.84 -5.70
C PRO A 119 -3.47 2.91 -6.80
N GLU A 120 -4.19 2.59 -7.87
CA GLU A 120 -4.62 3.62 -8.81
C GLU A 120 -5.71 4.47 -8.15
N LEU A 121 -5.67 5.79 -8.36
CA LEU A 121 -6.65 6.73 -7.82
C LEU A 121 -7.04 7.74 -8.91
N THR A 122 -8.31 7.77 -9.27
CA THR A 122 -8.86 8.57 -10.36
C THR A 122 -10.19 9.20 -9.98
N ASN A 123 -10.78 9.98 -10.89
CA ASN A 123 -12.12 10.57 -10.75
C ASN A 123 -12.36 11.33 -9.43
N LEU A 124 -11.31 12.04 -8.99
CA LEU A 124 -11.35 12.86 -7.79
C LEU A 124 -12.27 14.08 -7.99
N ALA A 125 -13.27 14.23 -7.13
CA ALA A 125 -14.11 15.43 -7.10
C ALA A 125 -14.45 15.84 -5.66
N LEU A 126 -14.38 17.14 -5.38
CA LEU A 126 -14.86 17.71 -4.13
C LEU A 126 -16.39 17.62 -4.10
N VAL A 127 -16.93 16.93 -3.10
CA VAL A 127 -18.37 16.75 -2.90
C VAL A 127 -18.90 17.78 -1.91
N ASP A 128 -18.22 17.96 -0.77
CA ASP A 128 -18.64 18.89 0.29
C ASP A 128 -17.44 19.48 1.05
N ASP A 129 -17.61 20.67 1.61
CA ASP A 129 -16.68 21.34 2.53
C ASP A 129 -17.51 22.03 3.61
N LEU A 130 -17.67 21.34 4.74
CA LEU A 130 -18.49 21.79 5.87
C LEU A 130 -17.60 22.34 6.98
N ASP A 131 -17.72 23.65 7.24
CA ASP A 131 -17.16 24.29 8.43
C ASP A 131 -17.91 23.79 9.68
N GLN A 132 -17.24 23.02 10.53
CA GLN A 132 -17.80 22.46 11.76
C GLN A 132 -17.70 23.44 12.94
N GLY A 133 -17.11 24.61 12.75
CA GLY A 133 -16.77 25.53 13.82
C GLY A 133 -15.38 25.28 14.40
N ASP A 134 -14.92 26.19 15.26
CA ASP A 134 -13.62 26.15 15.95
C ASP A 134 -12.39 25.99 15.02
N GLY A 135 -12.56 26.30 13.73
CA GLY A 135 -11.50 26.22 12.73
C GLY A 135 -11.29 24.82 12.14
N ILE A 136 -12.22 23.89 12.38
CA ILE A 136 -12.25 22.53 11.82
C ILE A 136 -13.22 22.48 10.64
N HIS A 137 -12.79 21.83 9.57
CA HIS A 137 -13.58 21.57 8.37
C HIS A 137 -13.64 20.07 8.11
N ALA A 138 -14.84 19.58 7.81
CA ALA A 138 -15.07 18.25 7.26
C ALA A 138 -15.18 18.37 5.75
N VAL A 139 -14.19 17.84 5.04
CA VAL A 139 -14.06 17.95 3.59
C VAL A 139 -14.28 16.58 2.96
N THR A 140 -15.32 16.44 2.14
CA THR A 140 -15.68 15.17 1.50
C THR A 140 -15.28 15.18 0.03
N TRP A 141 -14.54 14.15 -0.39
CA TRP A 141 -14.16 13.92 -1.78
C TRP A 141 -14.68 12.56 -2.25
N SER A 142 -15.21 12.51 -3.47
CA SER A 142 -15.44 11.27 -4.19
C SER A 142 -14.17 10.84 -4.94
N PHE A 143 -13.99 9.53 -5.09
CA PHE A 143 -12.86 8.96 -5.79
C PHE A 143 -13.23 7.62 -6.45
N GLU A 144 -12.37 7.18 -7.38
CA GLU A 144 -12.37 5.82 -7.90
C GLU A 144 -10.98 5.22 -7.73
N SER A 145 -10.89 4.01 -7.18
CA SER A 145 -9.62 3.31 -6.94
C SER A 145 -9.75 1.83 -7.30
N ASN A 146 -8.90 1.35 -8.21
CA ASN A 146 -8.97 -0.01 -8.77
C ASN A 146 -10.42 -0.44 -9.11
N ASP A 147 -11.13 0.39 -9.88
CA ASP A 147 -12.55 0.23 -10.29
C ASP A 147 -13.60 0.29 -9.16
N ALA A 148 -13.20 0.59 -7.92
CA ALA A 148 -14.11 0.82 -6.79
C ALA A 148 -14.37 2.32 -6.58
N TYR A 149 -15.64 2.73 -6.60
CA TYR A 149 -16.07 4.09 -6.23
C TYR A 149 -16.24 4.21 -4.71
N GLY A 150 -15.84 5.36 -4.16
CA GLY A 150 -16.07 5.69 -2.76
C GLY A 150 -16.09 7.19 -2.50
N GLU A 151 -16.44 7.56 -1.28
CA GLU A 151 -16.32 8.93 -0.75
C GLU A 151 -15.58 8.89 0.57
N SER A 152 -14.64 9.80 0.76
CA SER A 152 -13.88 9.95 2.00
C SER A 152 -14.07 11.34 2.55
N THR A 153 -14.32 11.42 3.86
CA THR A 153 -14.40 12.69 4.58
C THR A 153 -13.16 12.88 5.43
N PHE A 154 -12.50 14.02 5.24
CA PHE A 154 -11.27 14.38 5.92
C PHE A 154 -11.50 15.52 6.90
N LEU A 155 -11.06 15.34 8.15
CA LEU A 155 -11.07 16.41 9.14
C LEU A 155 -9.77 17.20 9.06
N VAL A 156 -9.89 18.49 8.73
CA VAL A 156 -8.74 19.40 8.63
C VAL A 156 -8.96 20.62 9.50
N GLN A 157 -7.89 21.14 10.09
CA GLN A 157 -7.93 22.29 10.97
C GLN A 157 -7.03 23.41 10.48
N ARG A 158 -7.41 24.64 10.79
CA ARG A 158 -6.56 25.81 10.51
C ARG A 158 -5.37 25.82 11.47
N ALA A 159 -4.18 25.53 10.94
CA ALA A 159 -2.92 25.51 11.68
C ALA A 159 -2.27 26.90 11.86
N GLY A 160 -2.74 27.92 11.13
CA GLY A 160 -2.19 29.27 11.22
C GLY A 160 -2.45 30.14 9.99
N THR A 161 -1.56 31.10 9.75
CA THR A 161 -1.62 31.99 8.59
C THR A 161 -0.21 32.29 8.10
N ARG A 162 0.03 32.05 6.82
CA ARG A 162 1.26 32.42 6.12
C ARG A 162 0.98 33.69 5.30
N PHE A 163 1.90 34.65 5.37
CA PHE A 163 1.94 35.89 4.56
C PHE A 163 0.60 36.53 4.11
N PRO A 164 0.33 37.77 4.52
CA PRO A 164 -0.36 38.14 5.76
C PRO A 164 -1.78 37.55 5.97
N LEU A 165 -2.38 36.86 4.99
CA LEU A 165 -3.80 36.44 5.07
C LEU A 165 -4.10 35.04 4.47
N ILE A 166 -3.07 34.27 4.09
CA ILE A 166 -3.28 32.93 3.51
C ILE A 166 -3.37 31.93 4.67
N PRO A 167 -4.51 31.27 4.90
CA PRO A 167 -4.61 30.25 5.94
C PRO A 167 -3.67 29.09 5.64
N THR A 168 -3.08 28.53 6.69
CA THR A 168 -2.39 27.25 6.61
C THR A 168 -3.26 26.20 7.27
N TRP A 169 -3.27 25.01 6.67
CA TRP A 169 -4.09 23.89 7.09
C TRP A 169 -3.20 22.71 7.49
N SER A 170 -3.72 21.89 8.38
CA SER A 170 -3.20 20.55 8.67
C SER A 170 -4.38 19.60 8.78
N PHE A 171 -4.13 18.31 8.59
CA PHE A 171 -5.07 17.30 9.02
C PHE A 171 -5.25 17.41 10.55
N ALA A 172 -6.50 17.42 11.00
CA ALA A 172 -6.87 17.34 12.41
C ALA A 172 -6.87 15.88 12.87
N GLU A 173 -7.24 14.99 11.94
CA GLU A 173 -7.16 13.53 12.04
C GLU A 173 -6.37 13.04 10.83
N SER A 174 -5.39 12.15 11.06
CA SER A 174 -4.54 11.68 9.98
C SER A 174 -5.37 10.94 8.91
N PRO A 175 -5.11 11.18 7.61
CA PRO A 175 -5.71 10.42 6.52
C PRO A 175 -5.05 9.04 6.35
N LEU A 176 -4.13 8.64 7.22
CA LEU A 176 -3.65 7.27 7.27
C LEU A 176 -4.68 6.37 7.96
N ALA A 177 -4.77 5.14 7.48
CA ALA A 177 -5.55 4.07 8.08
C ALA A 177 -4.63 2.86 8.31
N VAL A 178 -5.12 1.84 9.01
CA VAL A 178 -4.42 0.58 9.20
C VAL A 178 -5.23 -0.56 8.60
N VAL A 179 -4.55 -1.43 7.85
CA VAL A 179 -5.11 -2.74 7.50
C VAL A 179 -4.53 -3.77 8.47
N ASN A 180 -5.42 -4.41 9.22
CA ASN A 180 -5.15 -5.62 9.98
C ASN A 180 -5.31 -6.81 9.02
N LEU A 181 -4.18 -7.35 8.58
CA LEU A 181 -4.11 -8.39 7.55
C LEU A 181 -3.76 -9.73 8.19
N ALA A 182 -4.67 -10.69 8.08
CA ALA A 182 -4.39 -12.09 8.31
C ALA A 182 -3.71 -12.69 7.06
N VAL A 183 -2.49 -13.20 7.21
CA VAL A 183 -1.78 -13.95 6.18
C VAL A 183 -1.74 -15.42 6.60
N GLU A 184 -2.70 -16.19 6.09
CA GLU A 184 -2.88 -17.61 6.38
C GLU A 184 -2.08 -18.47 5.40
N HIS A 185 -1.38 -19.47 5.97
CA HIS A 185 -0.61 -20.51 5.29
C HIS A 185 0.55 -20.01 4.40
N ALA A 186 0.92 -18.75 4.57
CA ALA A 186 2.05 -18.12 3.88
C ALA A 186 2.72 -17.10 4.79
N THR A 187 3.96 -16.75 4.46
CA THR A 187 4.71 -15.67 5.12
C THR A 187 4.99 -14.49 4.22
N VAL A 188 4.91 -14.70 2.90
CA VAL A 188 5.05 -13.63 1.91
C VAL A 188 3.67 -13.28 1.34
N PHE A 189 3.46 -12.01 1.11
CA PHE A 189 2.26 -11.48 0.47
C PHE A 189 2.65 -10.24 -0.34
N SER A 190 1.72 -9.70 -1.11
CA SER A 190 1.89 -8.44 -1.81
C SER A 190 0.68 -7.55 -1.58
N ALA A 191 0.88 -6.24 -1.72
CA ALA A 191 -0.18 -5.25 -1.77
C ALA A 191 -0.02 -4.43 -3.06
N ASN A 192 -1.03 -4.46 -3.93
CA ASN A 192 -0.98 -3.84 -5.26
C ASN A 192 0.27 -4.25 -6.08
N GLY A 193 0.72 -5.50 -5.91
CA GLY A 193 1.92 -6.05 -6.55
C GLY A 193 3.25 -5.73 -5.85
N PHE A 194 3.24 -4.97 -4.75
CA PHE A 194 4.44 -4.74 -3.94
C PHE A 194 4.62 -5.86 -2.90
N GLY A 195 5.65 -6.68 -3.10
CA GLY A 195 5.94 -7.84 -2.24
C GLY A 195 6.49 -7.48 -0.86
N LEU A 196 6.03 -8.20 0.16
CA LEU A 196 6.36 -8.07 1.57
C LEU A 196 6.50 -9.44 2.22
N ASP A 197 7.15 -9.46 3.38
CA ASP A 197 7.31 -10.64 4.23
C ASP A 197 6.81 -10.32 5.64
N ALA A 198 5.81 -11.05 6.12
CA ALA A 198 5.20 -10.87 7.43
C ALA A 198 6.22 -10.96 8.59
N ARG A 199 7.29 -11.75 8.43
CA ARG A 199 8.37 -11.88 9.42
C ARG A 199 9.12 -10.56 9.61
N SER A 200 9.33 -9.83 8.51
CA SER A 200 10.01 -8.54 8.55
C SER A 200 9.15 -7.44 9.20
N LEU A 201 7.83 -7.59 9.19
CA LEU A 201 6.89 -6.62 9.75
C LEU A 201 6.63 -6.87 11.24
N THR A 202 6.57 -8.14 11.66
CA THR A 202 6.30 -8.54 13.05
C THR A 202 7.58 -8.67 13.90
N GLY A 203 8.76 -8.73 13.27
CA GLY A 203 10.02 -8.99 13.96
C GLY A 203 10.19 -10.44 14.44
N VAL A 204 9.26 -11.33 14.10
CA VAL A 204 9.31 -12.76 14.46
C VAL A 204 10.07 -13.51 13.37
N ALA A 205 11.22 -14.09 13.74
CA ALA A 205 12.09 -14.78 12.79
C ALA A 205 11.56 -16.15 12.33
N VAL A 206 10.72 -16.80 13.16
CA VAL A 206 10.15 -18.11 12.86
C VAL A 206 8.86 -17.91 12.06
N PRO A 207 8.73 -18.48 10.86
CA PRO A 207 7.51 -18.39 10.08
C PRO A 207 6.36 -19.04 10.85
N SER A 208 5.31 -18.28 11.17
CA SER A 208 4.05 -18.84 11.64
C SER A 208 3.23 -19.32 10.45
N PHE A 209 2.46 -20.40 10.61
CA PHE A 209 1.50 -20.83 9.59
C PHE A 209 0.30 -19.89 9.50
N HIS A 210 0.06 -19.11 10.56
CA HIS A 210 -0.96 -18.04 10.61
C HIS A 210 -0.29 -16.76 11.11
N ASN A 211 -0.24 -15.73 10.27
CA ASN A 211 0.37 -14.46 10.61
C ASN A 211 -0.69 -13.37 10.67
N ILE A 212 -0.54 -12.43 11.59
CA ILE A 212 -1.34 -11.20 11.64
C ILE A 212 -0.36 -10.03 11.54
N VAL A 213 -0.58 -9.14 10.56
CA VAL A 213 0.25 -7.95 10.36
C VAL A 213 -0.61 -6.70 10.29
N ASN A 214 -0.23 -5.67 11.03
CA ASN A 214 -0.84 -4.36 10.93
C ASN A 214 0.02 -3.48 10.02
N VAL A 215 -0.56 -2.97 8.94
CA VAL A 215 0.15 -2.13 7.96
C VAL A 215 -0.58 -0.81 7.76
N GLN A 216 0.16 0.28 7.84
CA GLN A 216 -0.36 1.62 7.59
C GLN A 216 -0.54 1.84 6.08
N VAL A 217 -1.64 2.46 5.69
CA VAL A 217 -2.03 2.75 4.31
C VAL A 217 -2.59 4.17 4.19
N PHE A 218 -2.61 4.73 2.99
CA PHE A 218 -3.21 6.04 2.73
C PHE A 218 -4.70 5.90 2.44
N THR A 219 -5.50 6.86 2.89
CA THR A 219 -6.93 6.98 2.56
C THR A 219 -7.13 8.14 1.59
N PRO A 220 -7.87 8.00 0.48
CA PRO A 220 -8.58 6.82 0.07
C PRO A 220 -7.72 5.89 -0.78
N GLY A 221 -8.08 4.62 -0.83
CA GLY A 221 -7.51 3.66 -1.77
C GLY A 221 -8.12 2.27 -1.67
N ALA A 222 -8.24 1.57 -2.80
CA ALA A 222 -8.57 0.16 -2.83
C ALA A 222 -7.28 -0.68 -2.87
N TYR A 223 -6.95 -1.34 -1.77
CA TYR A 223 -5.74 -2.15 -1.66
C TYR A 223 -6.04 -3.61 -1.99
N VAL A 224 -5.30 -4.17 -2.95
CA VAL A 224 -5.43 -5.58 -3.34
C VAL A 224 -4.27 -6.37 -2.72
N PHE A 225 -4.60 -7.32 -1.85
CA PHE A 225 -3.66 -8.22 -1.21
C PHE A 225 -3.72 -9.62 -1.83
N GLU A 226 -2.56 -10.24 -2.03
CA GLU A 226 -2.45 -11.61 -2.51
C GLU A 226 -1.13 -12.25 -2.08
N SER A 227 -1.07 -13.57 -2.03
CA SER A 227 0.16 -14.34 -1.89
C SER A 227 0.39 -15.17 -3.14
N THR A 228 1.51 -14.96 -3.81
CA THR A 228 1.88 -15.71 -5.02
C THR A 228 3.35 -16.08 -4.98
N SER A 229 3.63 -17.36 -5.18
CA SER A 229 4.94 -17.98 -5.33
C SER A 229 4.79 -19.23 -6.21
N ASP A 230 5.91 -19.89 -6.52
CA ASP A 230 5.87 -21.14 -7.30
C ASP A 230 5.07 -22.24 -6.59
N LEU A 231 5.14 -22.31 -5.25
CA LEU A 231 4.51 -23.36 -4.45
C LEU A 231 3.13 -22.99 -3.89
N LEU A 232 2.85 -21.70 -3.73
CA LEU A 232 1.65 -21.21 -3.05
C LEU A 232 0.98 -20.10 -3.84
N THR A 233 -0.34 -20.11 -3.87
CA THR A 233 -1.17 -19.07 -4.49
C THR A 233 -2.38 -18.76 -3.61
N SER A 234 -2.92 -17.55 -3.69
CA SER A 234 -4.17 -17.17 -3.02
C SER A 234 -5.11 -16.49 -4.00
N ASP A 235 -6.39 -16.45 -3.64
CA ASP A 235 -7.30 -15.47 -4.24
C ASP A 235 -6.86 -14.05 -3.86
N LYS A 236 -7.24 -13.08 -4.69
CA LYS A 236 -7.02 -11.66 -4.45
C LYS A 236 -8.06 -11.14 -3.47
N GLU A 237 -7.60 -10.54 -2.38
CA GLU A 237 -8.44 -9.86 -1.40
C GLU A 237 -8.38 -8.35 -1.64
N SER A 238 -9.52 -7.71 -1.91
CA SER A 238 -9.58 -6.27 -2.16
C SER A 238 -10.27 -5.55 -1.01
N VAL A 239 -9.58 -4.57 -0.42
CA VAL A 239 -10.09 -3.76 0.69
C VAL A 239 -10.19 -2.31 0.25
N LEU A 240 -11.42 -1.78 0.28
CA LEU A 240 -11.64 -0.35 0.12
C LEU A 240 -11.35 0.35 1.45
N VAL A 241 -10.36 1.24 1.44
CA VAL A 241 -9.97 2.11 2.54
C VAL A 241 -10.49 3.49 2.20
N ASP A 242 -11.66 3.85 2.74
CA ASP A 242 -12.39 5.08 2.47
C ASP A 242 -12.57 5.96 3.72
N GLU A 243 -12.20 5.48 4.90
CA GLU A 243 -12.31 6.21 6.16
C GLU A 243 -10.93 6.46 6.79
N PRO A 244 -10.52 7.74 6.96
CA PRO A 244 -9.31 8.12 7.70
C PRO A 244 -9.25 7.56 9.12
N SER A 245 -8.05 7.29 9.63
CA SER A 245 -7.79 6.83 11.01
C SER A 245 -8.67 5.67 11.48
N ARG A 246 -8.95 4.73 10.57
CA ARG A 246 -9.69 3.50 10.85
C ARG A 246 -8.85 2.25 10.64
N VAL A 247 -9.29 1.19 11.31
CA VAL A 247 -8.77 -0.17 11.08
C VAL A 247 -9.71 -0.88 10.12
N HIS A 248 -9.15 -1.41 9.04
CA HIS A 248 -9.81 -2.28 8.08
C HIS A 248 -9.26 -3.70 8.22
N GLU A 249 -10.12 -4.70 8.06
CA GLU A 249 -9.74 -6.12 8.17
C GLU A 249 -9.57 -6.71 6.78
N ALA A 250 -8.56 -7.56 6.61
CA ALA A 250 -8.26 -8.25 5.36
C ALA A 250 -7.72 -9.65 5.65
N ALA A 251 -7.96 -10.60 4.75
CA ALA A 251 -7.37 -11.93 4.85
C ALA A 251 -6.85 -12.43 3.50
N VAL A 252 -5.62 -12.91 3.50
CA VAL A 252 -5.01 -13.63 2.38
C VAL A 252 -4.78 -15.06 2.83
N LYS A 253 -5.40 -16.00 2.12
CA LYS A 253 -5.29 -17.43 2.41
C LYS A 253 -4.60 -18.17 1.29
N ALA A 254 -3.37 -18.61 1.55
CA ALA A 254 -2.63 -19.40 0.58
C ALA A 254 -3.18 -20.84 0.48
N ALA A 255 -3.14 -21.33 -0.74
CA ALA A 255 -3.46 -22.68 -1.18
C ALA A 255 -2.27 -23.26 -1.95
N PRO A 256 -2.09 -24.59 -1.95
CA PRO A 256 -0.99 -25.23 -2.66
C PRO A 256 -1.21 -25.14 -4.17
N THR A 257 -0.13 -24.94 -4.92
CA THR A 257 -0.13 -25.07 -6.39
C THR A 257 0.10 -26.53 -6.81
N ASP A 258 -0.15 -26.83 -8.09
CA ASP A 258 0.20 -28.13 -8.68
C ASP A 258 1.72 -28.41 -8.59
N GLU A 259 2.55 -27.36 -8.63
CA GLU A 259 3.99 -27.47 -8.46
C GLU A 259 4.37 -27.88 -7.03
N PHE A 260 3.65 -27.39 -6.02
CA PHE A 260 3.85 -27.84 -4.65
C PHE A 260 3.42 -29.29 -4.45
N VAL A 261 2.29 -29.71 -5.01
CA VAL A 261 1.88 -31.12 -4.98
C VAL A 261 2.94 -32.00 -5.65
N THR A 262 3.50 -31.57 -6.79
CA THR A 262 4.57 -32.29 -7.49
C THR A 262 5.86 -32.37 -6.65
N ALA A 263 6.25 -31.27 -6.01
CA ALA A 263 7.42 -31.22 -5.13
C ALA A 263 7.23 -32.09 -3.88
N ALA A 264 6.03 -32.09 -3.29
CA ALA A 264 5.66 -32.95 -2.19
C ALA A 264 5.73 -34.43 -2.58
N GLN A 265 5.14 -34.80 -3.74
CA GLN A 265 5.22 -36.17 -4.27
C GLN A 265 6.68 -36.62 -4.42
N LYS A 266 7.55 -35.77 -4.97
CA LYS A 266 8.97 -36.09 -5.11
C LYS A 266 9.66 -36.30 -3.76
N ALA A 267 9.36 -35.48 -2.77
CA ALA A 267 9.92 -35.61 -1.42
C ALA A 267 9.46 -36.91 -0.74
N VAL A 268 8.18 -37.27 -0.89
CA VAL A 268 7.59 -38.51 -0.39
C VAL A 268 8.24 -39.72 -1.05
N ASN A 269 8.35 -39.75 -2.38
CA ASN A 269 8.99 -40.84 -3.11
C ASN A 269 10.44 -41.02 -2.66
N ALA A 270 11.20 -39.94 -2.50
CA ALA A 270 12.58 -40.00 -2.04
C ALA A 270 12.70 -40.58 -0.61
N GLN A 271 11.76 -40.25 0.29
CA GLN A 271 11.74 -40.84 1.64
C GLN A 271 11.38 -42.32 1.60
N LEU A 272 10.39 -42.71 0.80
CA LEU A 272 10.01 -44.12 0.60
C LEU A 272 11.16 -44.93 -0.03
N ASP A 273 11.90 -44.36 -0.98
CA ASP A 273 13.09 -44.98 -1.57
C ASP A 273 14.17 -45.23 -0.51
N ALA A 274 14.46 -44.23 0.33
CA ALA A 274 15.40 -44.39 1.44
C ALA A 274 14.95 -45.47 2.44
N CYS A 275 13.64 -45.68 2.61
CA CYS A 275 13.11 -46.79 3.39
C CYS A 275 13.42 -48.15 2.77
N THR A 276 13.36 -48.27 1.43
CA THR A 276 13.65 -49.54 0.74
C THR A 276 15.11 -49.98 0.86
N GLU A 277 16.03 -49.04 1.08
CA GLU A 277 17.45 -49.34 1.31
C GLU A 277 17.69 -50.06 2.65
N GLN A 278 16.74 -49.99 3.58
CA GLN A 278 16.83 -50.67 4.87
C GLN A 278 16.48 -52.15 4.71
N LYS A 279 17.50 -53.01 4.87
CA LYS A 279 17.39 -54.48 4.75
C LYS A 279 16.76 -55.14 5.99
N VAL A 280 15.60 -54.67 6.42
CA VAL A 280 14.84 -55.18 7.57
C VAL A 280 13.35 -55.27 7.22
N LEU A 281 12.60 -56.14 7.90
CA LEU A 281 11.15 -56.30 7.66
C LEU A 281 10.31 -55.13 8.19
N GLN A 282 10.86 -54.33 9.08
CA GLN A 282 10.23 -53.13 9.64
C GLN A 282 11.24 -51.98 9.60
N PRO A 283 11.40 -51.33 8.44
CA PRO A 283 12.28 -50.18 8.30
C PRO A 283 11.94 -49.09 9.33
N THR A 284 12.96 -48.52 9.96
CA THR A 284 12.76 -47.50 10.99
C THR A 284 12.38 -46.17 10.35
N GLY A 285 11.32 -45.53 10.85
CA GLY A 285 10.84 -44.24 10.35
C GLY A 285 10.10 -44.34 9.02
N CYS A 286 9.56 -45.51 8.71
CA CYS A 286 8.89 -45.81 7.45
C CYS A 286 7.47 -46.29 7.71
N PRO A 287 6.51 -45.92 6.85
CA PRO A 287 5.09 -46.19 7.12
C PRO A 287 4.67 -47.62 6.78
N PHE A 288 5.60 -48.50 6.41
CA PHE A 288 5.33 -49.88 6.01
C PHE A 288 6.26 -50.86 6.73
N GLY A 289 5.77 -52.08 6.91
CA GLY A 289 6.52 -53.19 7.47
C GLY A 289 5.62 -54.39 7.69
N ILE A 290 6.23 -55.54 7.95
CA ILE A 290 5.50 -56.77 8.24
C ILE A 290 6.13 -57.53 9.41
N VAL A 291 5.27 -58.21 10.17
CA VAL A 291 5.69 -59.18 11.18
C VAL A 291 5.48 -60.57 10.60
N VAL A 292 6.53 -61.38 10.60
CA VAL A 292 6.47 -62.80 10.21
C VAL A 292 6.77 -63.66 11.43
N ASP A 293 6.01 -64.74 11.60
CA ASP A 293 6.21 -65.69 12.70
C ASP A 293 7.40 -66.64 12.45
N ASP A 294 7.73 -66.85 11.17
CA ASP A 294 8.81 -67.72 10.70
C ASP A 294 10.15 -66.97 10.57
N ARG A 295 11.24 -67.70 10.27
CA ARG A 295 12.58 -67.09 10.16
C ARG A 295 12.85 -66.62 8.74
N ILE A 296 13.28 -65.37 8.55
CA ILE A 296 13.79 -64.93 7.25
C ILE A 296 15.14 -65.56 6.89
N SER A 297 15.30 -65.90 5.62
CA SER A 297 16.53 -66.40 5.01
C SER A 297 17.01 -65.38 3.98
N GLY A 298 18.12 -64.69 4.26
CA GLY A 298 18.63 -63.61 3.41
C GLY A 298 18.10 -62.22 3.79
N ASP A 299 18.40 -61.23 2.94
CA ASP A 299 18.04 -59.83 3.15
C ASP A 299 16.70 -59.50 2.48
N PRO A 300 15.71 -58.94 3.18
CA PRO A 300 14.46 -58.51 2.55
C PRO A 300 14.72 -57.41 1.53
N GLN A 301 14.04 -57.52 0.38
CA GLN A 301 14.09 -56.52 -0.69
C GLN A 301 12.73 -55.82 -0.76
N TRP A 302 12.72 -54.54 -0.42
CA TRP A 302 11.56 -53.67 -0.56
C TRP A 302 11.62 -52.91 -1.88
N SER A 303 10.47 -52.68 -2.50
CA SER A 303 10.33 -51.85 -3.70
C SER A 303 8.91 -51.30 -3.83
N PHE A 304 8.71 -50.37 -4.76
CA PHE A 304 7.39 -49.83 -5.12
C PHE A 304 7.16 -50.04 -6.61
N GLU A 305 6.09 -50.73 -6.98
CA GLU A 305 5.64 -50.81 -8.38
C GLU A 305 4.96 -49.48 -8.77
N GLU A 306 4.10 -48.98 -7.89
CA GLU A 306 3.47 -47.66 -7.99
C GLU A 306 3.63 -46.94 -6.65
N TYR A 307 3.97 -45.64 -6.69
CA TYR A 307 4.01 -44.82 -5.48
C TYR A 307 2.60 -44.34 -5.13
N PRO A 308 2.29 -44.18 -3.84
CA PRO A 308 1.05 -43.55 -3.41
C PRO A 308 0.96 -42.11 -3.96
N GLU A 309 -0.16 -41.78 -4.61
CA GLU A 309 -0.45 -40.41 -5.05
C GLU A 309 -0.81 -39.55 -3.83
N VAL A 310 -0.06 -38.47 -3.60
CA VAL A 310 -0.29 -37.58 -2.47
C VAL A 310 -1.07 -36.34 -2.84
N THR A 311 -1.89 -35.87 -1.91
CA THR A 311 -2.46 -34.52 -1.94
C THR A 311 -1.83 -33.66 -0.83
N VAL A 312 -1.98 -32.34 -0.96
CA VAL A 312 -1.47 -31.37 0.02
C VAL A 312 -2.64 -30.57 0.55
N GLU A 313 -2.80 -30.54 1.86
CA GLU A 313 -3.84 -29.78 2.56
C GLU A 313 -3.24 -28.90 3.64
N ALA A 314 -3.95 -27.83 4.00
CA ALA A 314 -3.55 -27.00 5.13
C ALA A 314 -3.95 -27.67 6.44
N GLY A 315 -2.97 -28.00 7.27
CA GLY A 315 -3.18 -28.46 8.64
C GLY A 315 -3.32 -27.29 9.63
N PRO A 316 -3.28 -27.55 10.95
CA PRO A 316 -3.37 -26.49 11.95
C PRO A 316 -2.12 -25.60 11.98
N GLU A 317 -0.92 -26.18 11.83
CA GLU A 317 0.37 -25.49 12.02
C GLU A 317 1.35 -25.70 10.85
N SER A 318 0.99 -26.51 9.86
CA SER A 318 1.82 -26.79 8.68
C SER A 318 0.97 -27.34 7.55
N TRP A 319 1.58 -27.42 6.36
CA TRP A 319 1.03 -28.24 5.28
C TRP A 319 1.10 -29.71 5.66
N VAL A 320 0.08 -30.47 5.28
CA VAL A 320 -0.04 -31.90 5.60
C VAL A 320 -0.36 -32.71 4.36
N ILE A 321 0.08 -33.96 4.38
CA ILE A 321 -0.39 -35.01 3.50
C ILE A 321 -1.45 -35.76 4.31
N PRO A 322 -2.73 -35.73 3.88
CA PRO A 322 -3.77 -36.50 4.56
C PRO A 322 -3.51 -38.00 4.40
N THR A 323 -4.25 -38.82 5.16
CA THR A 323 -4.12 -40.28 5.11
C THR A 323 -4.17 -40.79 3.67
N THR A 324 -3.04 -41.33 3.22
CA THR A 324 -2.82 -41.85 1.88
C THR A 324 -2.45 -43.32 1.99
N ARG A 325 -3.05 -44.16 1.14
CA ARG A 325 -2.76 -45.60 1.09
C ARG A 325 -1.78 -45.89 -0.03
N GLY A 326 -0.92 -46.88 0.21
CA GLY A 326 -0.03 -47.43 -0.80
C GLY A 326 0.28 -48.89 -0.51
N ASP A 327 1.02 -49.49 -1.44
CA ASP A 327 1.45 -50.88 -1.36
C ASP A 327 2.97 -50.93 -1.52
N ALA A 328 3.66 -51.55 -0.57
CA ALA A 328 5.10 -51.76 -0.62
C ALA A 328 5.36 -53.23 -0.98
N HIS A 329 6.10 -53.46 -2.06
CA HIS A 329 6.40 -54.81 -2.53
C HIS A 329 7.58 -55.40 -1.75
N LEU A 330 7.38 -56.58 -1.15
CA LEU A 330 8.40 -57.32 -0.41
C LEU A 330 8.74 -58.64 -1.08
N ALA A 331 10.03 -58.82 -1.38
CA ALA A 331 10.61 -60.09 -1.80
C ALA A 331 11.65 -60.59 -0.77
N VAL A 332 11.42 -61.75 -0.17
CA VAL A 332 12.33 -62.40 0.79
C VAL A 332 12.05 -63.91 0.89
N ASP A 333 13.06 -64.74 1.16
CA ASP A 333 12.84 -66.15 1.48
C ASP A 333 12.45 -66.32 2.96
N VAL A 334 11.42 -67.11 3.23
CA VAL A 334 10.95 -67.44 4.59
C VAL A 334 11.19 -68.92 4.87
N GLN A 335 11.85 -69.21 5.98
CA GLN A 335 12.11 -70.55 6.48
C GLN A 335 11.12 -70.90 7.59
N SER A 336 10.34 -71.97 7.37
CA SER A 336 9.41 -72.47 8.38
C SER A 336 10.16 -72.94 9.63
N LEU A 337 9.73 -72.48 10.80
CA LEU A 337 10.26 -72.95 12.08
C LEU A 337 9.80 -74.37 12.44
N TYR A 338 8.78 -74.90 11.75
CA TYR A 338 8.22 -76.22 12.02
C TYR A 338 8.97 -77.35 11.30
N ASP A 339 9.19 -77.21 9.99
CA ASP A 339 9.81 -78.26 9.15
C ASP A 339 11.12 -77.83 8.47
N GLY A 340 11.54 -76.57 8.62
CA GLY A 340 12.77 -76.04 8.04
C GLY A 340 12.71 -75.80 6.53
N SER A 341 11.56 -75.99 5.88
CA SER A 341 11.36 -75.69 4.46
C SER A 341 11.52 -74.19 4.18
N ILE A 342 12.02 -73.84 2.99
CA ILE A 342 12.22 -72.46 2.55
C ILE A 342 11.27 -72.19 1.40
N THR A 343 10.47 -71.14 1.54
CA THR A 343 9.52 -70.68 0.52
C THR A 343 9.74 -69.20 0.22
N PRO A 344 9.71 -68.78 -1.06
CA PRO A 344 9.76 -67.37 -1.40
C PRO A 344 8.49 -66.67 -0.93
N TYR A 345 8.66 -65.54 -0.25
CA TYR A 345 7.62 -64.57 0.04
C TYR A 345 7.80 -63.40 -0.91
N ASP A 346 6.82 -63.19 -1.78
CA ASP A 346 6.82 -62.21 -2.85
C ASP A 346 5.39 -61.67 -2.92
N ALA A 347 5.16 -60.53 -2.28
CA ALA A 347 3.82 -59.97 -2.09
C ALA A 347 3.85 -58.48 -1.79
N ASP A 348 2.73 -57.83 -2.12
CA ASP A 348 2.47 -56.44 -1.76
C ASP A 348 1.97 -56.34 -0.32
N VAL A 349 2.59 -55.46 0.44
CA VAL A 349 2.27 -55.15 1.83
C VAL A 349 1.54 -53.80 1.85
N PRO A 350 0.22 -53.79 2.10
CA PRO A 350 -0.53 -52.55 2.16
C PRO A 350 -0.14 -51.75 3.38
N PHE A 351 -0.07 -50.44 3.21
CA PHE A 351 0.20 -49.51 4.31
C PHE A 351 -0.63 -48.23 4.18
N SER A 352 -0.62 -47.43 5.24
CA SER A 352 -1.26 -46.11 5.28
C SER A 352 -0.30 -45.12 5.89
N MET A 353 -0.19 -43.94 5.28
CA MET A 353 0.72 -42.89 5.71
C MET A 353 -0.01 -41.56 5.81
N ALA A 354 0.45 -40.73 6.73
CA ALA A 354 0.17 -39.29 6.77
C ALA A 354 1.50 -38.56 6.94
N GLY A 355 1.54 -37.25 6.72
CA GLY A 355 2.79 -36.53 6.88
C GLY A 355 2.66 -35.03 7.00
N ASN A 356 3.73 -34.39 7.43
CA ASN A 356 3.87 -32.94 7.43
C ASN A 356 4.83 -32.51 6.31
N LEU A 357 4.54 -31.36 5.72
CA LEU A 357 5.33 -30.75 4.65
C LEU A 357 5.86 -29.39 5.11
N TYR A 358 7.13 -29.16 4.80
CA TYR A 358 7.83 -27.93 5.15
C TYR A 358 8.49 -27.32 3.92
N ILE A 359 8.28 -26.02 3.71
CA ILE A 359 8.98 -25.23 2.70
C ILE A 359 10.23 -24.65 3.36
N LEU A 360 11.40 -25.08 2.89
CA LEU A 360 12.69 -24.62 3.40
C LEU A 360 13.05 -23.24 2.82
N SER A 361 14.04 -22.57 3.42
CA SER A 361 14.42 -21.21 3.01
C SER A 361 15.03 -21.12 1.61
N ASP A 362 15.47 -22.25 1.04
CA ASP A 362 15.96 -22.36 -0.33
C ASP A 362 14.86 -22.69 -1.35
N GLY A 363 13.60 -22.76 -0.90
CA GLY A 363 12.44 -23.10 -1.73
C GLY A 363 12.23 -24.59 -1.94
N THR A 364 13.04 -25.46 -1.32
CA THR A 364 12.84 -26.91 -1.40
C THR A 364 11.74 -27.38 -0.44
N VAL A 365 11.10 -28.49 -0.80
CA VAL A 365 10.05 -29.12 0.01
C VAL A 365 10.64 -30.33 0.72
N ALA A 366 10.48 -30.37 2.04
CA ALA A 366 10.79 -31.53 2.86
C ALA A 366 9.48 -32.18 3.36
N ALA A 367 9.44 -33.50 3.38
CA ALA A 367 8.35 -34.28 3.95
C ALA A 367 8.84 -35.05 5.18
N THR A 368 7.96 -35.16 6.17
CA THR A 368 8.12 -36.10 7.29
C THR A 368 6.90 -37.00 7.33
N LEU A 369 7.07 -38.25 6.90
CA LEU A 369 6.04 -39.28 6.92
C LEU A 369 5.92 -39.97 8.29
N ALA A 370 4.70 -40.35 8.65
CA ALA A 370 4.36 -41.20 9.79
C ALA A 370 3.33 -42.27 9.38
N GLU A 371 3.28 -43.37 10.12
CA GLU A 371 2.22 -44.38 10.00
C GLU A 371 0.91 -43.80 10.54
N ASP A 372 -0.21 -44.06 9.85
CA ASP A 372 -1.52 -43.55 10.26
C ASP A 372 -1.98 -44.24 11.56
N GLY A 373 -2.01 -43.49 12.66
CA GLY A 373 -2.38 -44.00 14.00
C GLY A 373 -1.44 -43.59 15.15
N ASP A 374 -0.26 -43.03 14.83
CA ASP A 374 0.73 -42.53 15.81
C ASP A 374 0.88 -40.99 15.81
N ALA A 375 -0.05 -40.28 15.17
CA ALA A 375 -0.09 -38.80 15.11
C ALA A 375 -0.75 -38.14 16.33
#